data_AF-A0A0N7BVD1-F1
#
_entry.id   AF-A0A0N7BVD1-F1
#
_cell.length_a   1.000
_cell.length_b   1.000
_cell.length_c   1.000
_cell.angle_alpha   90.00
_cell.angle_beta   90.00
_cell.angle_gamma   90.00
#
_symmetry.space_group_name_H-M   'P 1'
#
loop_
_entity.id
_entity.type
_entity.pdbx_description
1 polymer ?
#
loop_
_entity_poly.entity_id
_entity_poly.type
_entity_poly.pdbx_seq_one_letter_code
_entity_poly.pdbx_strand_id
1 'polypeptide(L)'
;MKKLKNFIEKAMKNRLAKYWGDSKELKYEVHSSLSKAFKTHPRTGWVRGNIANNENLLNQINDLRIENERLRKSINEYENECCVATNELAEYNDIFKLLIRVEPEDGYEYEEELDITWDEIIGIIGPGLFTSKIDSELKSYLEETLISKTFDKNGILTISEYNYNRIKMQLIALNIIEQNGSFLKLTNKGKNFLLSNKTQKK
;
A
#
# COMPACT_ATOMS: atom_id res chain seq x y z
N MET A 1 49.00 -44.78 -51.49
CA MET A 1 49.26 -44.56 -50.06
C MET A 1 49.15 -43.10 -49.59
N LYS A 2 49.76 -42.10 -50.25
CA LYS A 2 49.79 -40.70 -49.80
C LYS A 2 48.40 -40.04 -49.63
N LYS A 3 47.49 -40.24 -50.59
CA LYS A 3 46.13 -39.68 -50.54
C LYS A 3 45.29 -40.21 -49.35
N LEU A 4 45.44 -41.49 -49.02
CA LEU A 4 44.71 -42.12 -47.91
C LEU A 4 45.21 -41.62 -46.54
N LYS A 5 46.54 -41.51 -46.36
CA LYS A 5 47.12 -40.95 -45.13
C LYS A 5 46.65 -39.51 -44.89
N ASN A 6 46.70 -38.67 -45.93
CA ASN A 6 46.20 -37.30 -45.84
C ASN A 6 44.70 -37.23 -45.51
N PHE A 7 43.89 -38.16 -46.02
CA PHE A 7 42.46 -38.25 -45.69
C PHE A 7 42.24 -38.60 -44.22
N ILE A 8 42.96 -39.61 -43.71
CA ILE A 8 42.81 -40.05 -42.32
C ILE A 8 43.28 -38.96 -41.36
N GLU A 9 44.43 -38.32 -41.61
CA GLU A 9 44.91 -37.19 -40.81
C GLU A 9 43.90 -36.04 -40.77
N LYS A 10 43.32 -35.69 -41.93
CA LYS A 10 42.26 -34.68 -42.00
C LYS A 10 41.01 -35.08 -41.23
N ALA A 11 40.62 -36.34 -41.30
CA ALA A 11 39.42 -36.85 -40.62
C ALA A 11 39.60 -36.94 -39.09
N MET A 12 40.81 -37.21 -38.61
CA MET A 12 41.13 -37.33 -37.18
C MET A 12 41.42 -35.97 -36.52
N LYS A 13 41.82 -34.96 -37.30
CA LYS A 13 42.12 -33.62 -36.79
C LYS A 13 40.93 -33.01 -36.03
N ASN A 14 41.19 -32.54 -34.80
CA ASN A 14 40.20 -31.94 -33.89
C ASN A 14 38.98 -32.82 -33.54
N ARG A 15 39.10 -34.15 -33.68
CA ARG A 15 38.06 -35.11 -33.26
C ARG A 15 38.62 -36.09 -32.24
N LEU A 16 37.74 -36.70 -31.45
CA LEU A 16 38.09 -37.81 -30.56
C LEU A 16 38.23 -39.09 -31.39
N ALA A 17 39.32 -39.19 -32.15
CA ALA A 17 39.63 -40.34 -33.01
C ALA A 17 41.01 -40.89 -32.66
N LYS A 18 41.11 -42.21 -32.53
CA LYS A 18 42.33 -42.94 -32.20
C LYS A 18 42.41 -44.24 -33.00
N TYR A 19 43.62 -44.75 -33.20
CA TYR A 19 43.85 -46.06 -33.80
C TYR A 19 43.72 -47.17 -32.75
N TRP A 20 43.43 -48.38 -33.20
CA TRP A 20 43.40 -49.60 -32.39
C TRP A 20 44.00 -50.75 -33.20
N GLY A 21 44.77 -51.60 -32.54
CA GLY A 21 45.42 -52.79 -33.11
C GLY A 21 44.65 -54.08 -32.84
N ASP A 22 43.84 -54.13 -31.78
CA ASP A 22 43.04 -55.31 -31.43
C ASP A 22 41.63 -54.96 -30.90
N SER A 23 40.80 -55.98 -30.68
CA SER A 23 39.42 -55.83 -30.21
C SER A 23 39.30 -55.32 -28.77
N LYS A 24 40.25 -55.65 -27.89
CA LYS A 24 40.27 -55.18 -26.50
C LYS A 24 40.62 -53.70 -26.44
N GLU A 25 41.58 -53.26 -27.24
CA GLU A 25 42.00 -51.87 -27.36
C GLU A 25 40.85 -50.99 -27.91
N LEU A 26 40.08 -51.48 -28.88
CA LEU A 26 38.89 -50.79 -29.37
C LEU A 26 37.89 -50.48 -28.25
N LYS A 27 37.57 -51.47 -27.40
CA LYS A 27 36.64 -51.29 -26.27
C LYS A 27 37.15 -50.22 -25.30
N TYR A 28 38.45 -50.24 -24.99
CA TYR A 28 39.07 -49.27 -24.10
C TYR A 28 39.00 -47.86 -24.69
N GLU A 29 39.35 -47.70 -25.97
CA GLU A 29 39.42 -46.39 -26.60
C GLU A 29 38.05 -45.75 -26.86
N VAL A 30 37.03 -46.57 -27.14
CA VAL A 30 35.63 -46.12 -27.19
C VAL A 30 35.19 -45.58 -25.82
N HIS A 31 35.45 -46.32 -24.74
CA HIS A 31 35.06 -45.90 -23.40
C HIS A 31 35.76 -44.60 -23.00
N SER A 32 37.07 -44.53 -23.20
CA SER A 32 37.89 -43.34 -22.91
C SER A 32 37.42 -42.11 -23.68
N SER A 33 37.14 -42.26 -24.98
CA SER A 33 36.63 -41.19 -25.83
C SER A 33 35.24 -40.72 -25.39
N LEU A 34 34.35 -41.64 -25.02
CA LEU A 34 33.00 -41.31 -24.56
C LEU A 34 33.03 -40.59 -23.19
N SER A 35 33.83 -41.07 -22.24
CA SER A 35 34.03 -40.38 -20.95
C SER A 35 34.59 -38.98 -21.14
N LYS A 36 35.56 -38.79 -22.06
CA LYS A 36 36.09 -37.48 -22.39
C LYS A 36 35.03 -36.59 -23.06
N ALA A 37 34.20 -37.14 -23.95
CA ALA A 37 33.10 -36.42 -24.58
C ALA A 37 32.08 -35.91 -23.54
N PHE A 38 31.66 -36.77 -22.60
CA PHE A 38 30.73 -36.39 -21.54
C PHE A 38 31.27 -35.26 -20.64
N LYS A 39 32.57 -35.28 -20.34
CA LYS A 39 33.21 -34.23 -19.52
C LYS A 39 33.44 -32.93 -20.28
N THR A 40 33.84 -33.00 -21.55
CA THR A 40 34.15 -31.81 -22.37
C THR A 40 32.89 -31.12 -22.90
N HIS A 41 31.80 -31.87 -23.07
CA HIS A 41 30.54 -31.36 -23.61
C HIS A 41 29.37 -31.85 -22.74
N PRO A 42 29.25 -31.36 -21.49
CA PRO A 42 28.10 -31.68 -20.66
C PRO A 42 26.83 -31.21 -21.38
N ARG A 43 25.93 -32.14 -21.68
CA ARG A 43 24.61 -31.82 -22.24
C ARG A 43 23.58 -31.95 -21.15
N THR A 44 22.53 -31.14 -21.24
CA THR A 44 21.34 -31.28 -20.41
C THR A 44 20.81 -32.70 -20.60
N GLY A 45 20.88 -33.51 -19.55
CA GLY A 45 20.40 -34.88 -19.56
C GLY A 45 18.87 -34.94 -19.55
N TRP A 46 18.34 -36.16 -19.57
CA TRP A 46 16.93 -36.39 -19.32
C TRP A 46 16.59 -35.96 -17.88
N VAL A 47 15.87 -34.85 -17.76
CA VAL A 47 15.30 -34.43 -16.48
C VAL A 47 14.05 -35.26 -16.25
N ARG A 48 14.02 -36.08 -15.19
CA ARG A 48 12.81 -36.82 -14.85
C ARG A 48 11.70 -35.82 -14.54
N GLY A 49 10.52 -35.95 -15.17
CA GLY A 49 9.37 -35.06 -14.96
C GLY A 49 8.79 -35.05 -13.55
N ASN A 50 9.34 -35.82 -12.61
CA ASN A 50 8.95 -35.84 -11.20
C ASN A 50 9.74 -34.81 -10.34
N ILE A 51 10.27 -33.74 -10.94
CA ILE A 51 10.70 -32.58 -10.16
C ILE A 51 9.42 -31.83 -9.74
N ALA A 52 8.80 -32.32 -8.67
CA ALA A 52 7.56 -31.83 -8.05
C ALA A 52 7.61 -30.35 -7.58
N ASN A 53 8.72 -29.65 -7.82
CA ASN A 53 8.91 -28.26 -7.43
C ASN A 53 8.28 -27.26 -8.42
N ASN A 54 7.95 -27.64 -9.65
CA ASN A 54 7.49 -26.65 -10.64
C ASN A 54 5.97 -26.41 -10.57
N GLU A 55 5.15 -27.46 -10.45
CA GLU A 55 3.68 -27.29 -10.45
C GLU A 55 3.17 -26.56 -9.20
N ASN A 56 3.63 -26.94 -8.00
CA ASN A 56 3.25 -26.25 -6.77
C ASN A 56 3.72 -24.79 -6.76
N LEU A 57 4.92 -24.52 -7.28
CA LEU A 57 5.44 -23.15 -7.39
C LEU A 57 4.65 -22.33 -8.42
N LEU A 58 4.30 -22.92 -9.55
CA LEU A 58 3.47 -22.26 -10.58
C LEU A 58 2.07 -21.93 -10.05
N ASN A 59 1.47 -22.83 -9.28
CA ASN A 59 0.18 -22.58 -8.62
C ASN A 59 0.30 -21.43 -7.61
N GLN A 60 1.31 -21.44 -6.74
CA GLN A 60 1.54 -20.34 -5.79
C GLN A 60 1.76 -18.99 -6.50
N ILE A 61 2.52 -18.97 -7.60
CA ILE A 61 2.73 -17.74 -8.40
C ILE A 61 1.41 -17.24 -8.99
N ASN A 62 0.57 -18.15 -9.48
CA ASN A 62 -0.73 -17.79 -10.04
C ASN A 62 -1.67 -17.24 -8.95
N ASP A 63 -1.73 -17.90 -7.80
CA ASP A 63 -2.54 -17.46 -6.65
C ASP A 63 -2.10 -16.07 -6.17
N LEU A 64 -0.79 -15.84 -6.05
CA LEU A 64 -0.23 -14.54 -5.71
C LEU A 64 -0.56 -13.47 -6.75
N ARG A 65 -0.58 -13.81 -8.05
CA ARG A 65 -0.94 -12.87 -9.12
C ARG A 65 -2.40 -12.45 -9.01
N ILE A 66 -3.30 -13.42 -8.82
CA ILE A 66 -4.75 -13.17 -8.67
C ILE A 66 -5.01 -12.28 -7.45
N GLU A 67 -4.35 -12.58 -6.32
CA GLU A 67 -4.51 -11.78 -5.11
C GLU A 67 -3.94 -10.36 -5.28
N ASN A 68 -2.81 -10.21 -5.97
CA ASN A 68 -2.25 -8.89 -6.25
C ASN A 68 -3.17 -8.06 -7.16
N GLU A 69 -3.74 -8.67 -8.20
CA GLU A 69 -4.72 -8.03 -9.09
C GLU A 69 -5.98 -7.62 -8.31
N ARG A 70 -6.48 -8.50 -7.42
CA ARG A 70 -7.62 -8.21 -6.55
C ARG A 70 -7.34 -7.02 -5.62
N LEU A 71 -6.20 -7.02 -4.94
CA LEU A 71 -5.82 -5.94 -4.03
C LEU A 71 -5.63 -4.61 -4.76
N ARG A 72 -4.96 -4.61 -5.92
CA ARG A 72 -4.83 -3.41 -6.76
C ARG A 72 -6.17 -2.87 -7.21
N LYS A 73 -7.09 -3.76 -7.59
CA LYS A 73 -8.45 -3.36 -7.98
C LYS A 73 -9.19 -2.74 -6.80
N SER A 74 -9.13 -3.34 -5.61
CA SER A 74 -9.75 -2.77 -4.41
C SER A 74 -9.14 -1.42 -4.04
N ILE A 75 -7.82 -1.25 -4.10
CA ILE A 75 -7.16 0.05 -3.88
C ILE A 75 -7.69 1.08 -4.87
N ASN A 76 -7.73 0.74 -6.15
CA ASN A 76 -8.24 1.65 -7.18
C ASN A 76 -9.74 1.95 -6.99
N GLU A 77 -10.56 0.98 -6.56
CA GLU A 77 -11.96 1.22 -6.21
C GLU A 77 -12.09 2.20 -5.03
N TYR A 78 -11.32 2.00 -3.95
CA TYR A 78 -11.28 2.91 -2.80
C TYR A 78 -10.73 4.30 -3.13
N GLU A 79 -9.72 4.39 -4.00
CA GLU A 79 -9.16 5.67 -4.46
C GLU A 79 -10.15 6.43 -5.35
N ASN A 80 -10.91 5.72 -6.20
CA ASN A 80 -11.89 6.33 -7.10
C ASN A 80 -13.25 6.62 -6.42
N GLU A 81 -13.55 6.02 -5.27
CA GLU A 81 -14.71 6.41 -4.44
C GLU A 81 -14.53 7.81 -3.81
N CYS A 82 -13.30 8.33 -3.72
CA CYS A 82 -13.04 9.70 -3.30
C CYS A 82 -13.09 10.65 -4.51
N CYS A 83 -14.30 11.06 -4.89
CA CYS A 83 -14.60 11.84 -6.09
C CYS A 83 -14.20 13.33 -6.06
N VAL A 84 -13.30 13.78 -5.17
CA VAL A 84 -12.91 15.18 -5.11
C VAL A 84 -11.47 15.35 -5.61
N ALA A 85 -11.32 16.09 -6.71
CA ALA A 85 -10.02 16.51 -7.22
C ALA A 85 -9.23 17.19 -6.10
N THR A 86 -8.14 16.55 -5.66
CA THR A 86 -7.38 16.94 -4.46
C THR A 86 -6.70 18.31 -4.55
N ASN A 87 -6.74 18.95 -5.71
CA ASN A 87 -6.06 20.23 -5.96
C ASN A 87 -6.86 21.45 -5.49
N GLU A 88 -8.13 21.31 -5.12
CA GLU A 88 -8.99 22.41 -4.62
C GLU A 88 -9.45 22.22 -3.17
N LEU A 89 -8.96 21.18 -2.50
CA LEU A 89 -9.29 20.94 -1.09
C LEU A 89 -8.44 21.86 -0.20
N ALA A 90 -9.11 22.52 0.75
CA ALA A 90 -8.42 23.29 1.78
C ALA A 90 -7.39 22.40 2.51
N GLU A 91 -6.16 22.90 2.60
CA GLU A 91 -5.06 22.25 3.30
C GLU A 91 -5.29 22.30 4.81
N TYR A 92 -4.54 21.49 5.57
CA TYR A 92 -4.72 21.38 7.02
C TYR A 92 -4.54 22.72 7.77
N ASN A 93 -3.69 23.60 7.25
CA ASN A 93 -3.38 24.89 7.88
C ASN A 93 -4.25 26.04 7.35
N ASP A 94 -5.18 25.75 6.42
CA ASP A 94 -6.06 26.78 5.89
C ASP A 94 -7.05 27.22 6.96
N ILE A 95 -7.28 28.54 7.03
CA ILE A 95 -8.19 29.16 7.98
C ILE A 95 -9.62 28.99 7.50
N PHE A 96 -10.45 28.42 8.35
CA PHE A 96 -11.88 28.32 8.20
C PHE A 96 -12.58 29.35 9.10
N LYS A 97 -13.32 30.27 8.47
CA LYS A 97 -14.14 31.26 9.18
C LYS A 97 -15.43 30.61 9.65
N LEU A 98 -15.49 30.25 10.93
CA LEU A 98 -16.62 29.60 11.55
C LEU A 98 -17.51 30.63 12.24
N LEU A 99 -18.71 30.87 11.69
CA LEU A 99 -19.74 31.64 12.39
C LEU A 99 -20.37 30.77 13.50
N ILE A 100 -20.21 31.21 14.74
CA ILE A 100 -20.74 30.60 15.95
C ILE A 100 -21.76 31.52 16.62
N ARG A 101 -22.63 30.90 17.41
CA ARG A 101 -23.61 31.57 18.25
C ARG A 101 -23.32 31.25 19.70
N VAL A 102 -23.17 32.28 20.51
CA VAL A 102 -22.78 32.16 21.91
C VAL A 102 -23.89 32.76 22.77
N GLU A 103 -24.37 31.97 23.72
CA GLU A 103 -25.31 32.36 24.75
C GLU A 103 -24.60 32.27 26.12
N PRO A 104 -24.05 33.39 26.62
CA PRO A 104 -23.39 33.42 27.93
C PRO A 104 -24.41 33.24 29.06
N GLU A 105 -23.99 32.66 30.18
CA GLU A 105 -24.85 32.47 31.37
C GLU A 105 -25.48 33.79 31.87
N ASP A 106 -24.73 34.89 31.82
CA ASP A 106 -25.15 36.22 32.30
C ASP A 106 -25.18 37.28 31.17
N GLY A 107 -25.56 36.90 29.94
CA GLY A 107 -25.47 37.79 28.79
C GLY A 107 -26.60 37.67 27.78
N TYR A 108 -26.57 38.54 26.78
CA TYR A 108 -27.39 38.38 25.58
C TYR A 108 -26.68 37.46 24.59
N GLU A 109 -27.47 36.67 23.88
CA GLU A 109 -27.00 35.88 22.73
C GLU A 109 -26.37 36.80 21.67
N TYR A 110 -25.21 36.40 21.16
CA TYR A 110 -24.55 37.07 20.05
C TYR A 110 -23.92 36.07 19.08
N GLU A 111 -23.66 36.52 17.86
CA GLU A 111 -22.93 35.76 16.86
C GLU A 111 -21.51 36.31 16.73
N GLU A 112 -20.54 35.41 16.59
CA GLU A 112 -19.12 35.75 16.45
C GLU A 112 -18.49 34.89 15.35
N GLU A 113 -17.57 35.48 14.58
CA GLU A 113 -16.75 34.73 13.63
C GLU A 113 -15.45 34.30 14.31
N LEU A 114 -15.22 32.99 14.33
CA LEU A 114 -13.99 32.39 14.82
C LEU A 114 -13.12 31.95 13.63
N ASP A 115 -11.89 32.46 13.57
CA ASP A 115 -10.87 31.94 12.68
C ASP A 115 -10.27 30.67 13.31
N ILE A 116 -10.49 29.52 12.69
CA ILE A 116 -10.00 28.22 13.16
C ILE A 116 -9.41 27.44 11.99
N THR A 117 -8.28 26.76 12.18
CA THR A 117 -7.67 25.94 11.12
C THR A 117 -8.22 24.52 11.11
N TRP A 118 -8.09 23.82 9.97
CA TRP A 118 -8.58 22.45 9.85
C TRP A 118 -7.84 21.47 10.77
N ASP A 119 -6.54 21.66 10.99
CA ASP A 119 -5.75 20.88 11.95
C ASP A 119 -6.21 21.06 13.40
N GLU A 120 -6.64 22.27 13.79
CA GLU A 120 -7.24 22.55 15.09
C GLU A 120 -8.58 21.83 15.26
N ILE A 121 -9.45 21.92 14.25
CA ILE A 121 -10.72 21.18 14.21
C ILE A 121 -10.45 19.68 14.37
N ILE A 122 -9.52 19.12 13.59
CA ILE A 122 -9.14 17.70 13.66
C ILE A 122 -8.59 17.37 15.06
N GLY A 123 -7.75 18.24 15.62
CA GLY A 123 -7.16 18.08 16.95
C GLY A 123 -8.19 18.07 18.09
N ILE A 124 -9.32 18.77 17.90
CA ILE A 124 -10.47 18.81 18.80
C ILE A 124 -11.30 17.54 18.66
N ILE A 125 -11.82 17.24 17.47
CA ILE A 125 -12.75 16.10 17.27
C ILE A 125 -12.04 14.74 17.34
N GLY A 126 -10.76 14.70 17.01
CA GLY A 126 -9.97 13.50 16.84
C GLY A 126 -9.95 12.58 18.07
N PRO A 127 -9.61 13.08 19.27
CA PRO A 127 -9.74 12.33 20.52
C PRO A 127 -11.12 11.69 20.71
N GLY A 128 -12.18 12.43 20.41
CA GLY A 128 -13.56 11.93 20.52
C GLY A 128 -13.88 10.78 19.56
N LEU A 129 -13.19 10.72 18.42
CA LEU A 129 -13.45 9.74 17.34
C LEU A 129 -12.52 8.51 17.35
N PHE A 130 -11.66 8.36 18.37
CA PHE A 130 -10.93 7.08 18.58
C PHE A 130 -11.89 5.92 18.84
N THR A 131 -12.99 6.21 19.52
CA THR A 131 -14.18 5.37 19.56
C THR A 131 -15.20 5.91 18.55
N SER A 132 -15.89 5.03 17.84
CA SER A 132 -16.99 5.45 16.96
C SER A 132 -18.01 6.28 17.75
N LYS A 133 -18.42 7.43 17.21
CA LYS A 133 -19.43 8.32 17.83
C LYS A 133 -20.63 8.50 16.92
N ILE A 134 -21.78 8.83 17.51
CA ILE A 134 -22.96 9.26 16.76
C ILE A 134 -22.73 10.69 16.26
N ASP A 135 -23.22 11.03 15.06
CA ASP A 135 -23.04 12.36 14.43
C ASP A 135 -23.47 13.53 15.36
N SER A 136 -24.61 13.40 16.03
CA SER A 136 -25.08 14.41 16.98
C SER A 136 -24.18 14.56 18.21
N GLU A 137 -23.64 13.45 18.72
CA GLU A 137 -22.72 13.48 19.87
C GLU A 137 -21.37 14.11 19.50
N LEU A 138 -20.93 13.93 18.25
CA LEU A 138 -19.71 14.59 17.76
C LEU A 138 -19.90 16.10 17.67
N LYS A 139 -21.07 16.55 17.20
CA LYS A 139 -21.42 17.97 17.16
C LYS A 139 -21.39 18.59 18.56
N SER A 140 -22.09 17.99 19.53
CA SER A 140 -22.08 18.48 20.92
C SER A 140 -20.68 18.48 21.51
N TYR A 141 -19.88 17.45 21.25
CA TYR A 141 -18.49 17.40 21.71
C TYR A 141 -17.62 18.51 21.12
N LEU A 142 -17.80 18.84 19.83
CA LEU A 142 -17.12 19.96 19.19
C LEU A 142 -17.52 21.29 19.82
N GLU A 143 -18.81 21.51 20.05
CA GLU A 143 -19.35 22.73 20.68
C GLU A 143 -18.81 22.93 22.11
N GLU A 144 -18.86 21.89 22.94
CA GLU A 144 -18.34 21.88 24.32
C GLU A 144 -16.82 22.11 24.39
N THR A 145 -16.07 21.55 23.44
CA THR A 145 -14.61 21.72 23.41
C THR A 145 -14.20 23.08 22.86
N LEU A 146 -14.98 23.66 21.95
CA LEU A 146 -14.73 25.01 21.44
C LEU A 146 -14.99 26.05 22.52
N ILE A 147 -16.16 26.01 23.18
CA ILE A 147 -16.48 26.98 24.23
C ILE A 147 -15.40 26.99 25.32
N SER A 148 -14.97 25.82 25.79
CA SER A 148 -13.95 25.71 26.85
C SER A 148 -12.55 26.16 26.44
N LYS A 149 -12.25 26.23 25.13
CA LYS A 149 -10.95 26.69 24.61
C LYS A 149 -10.93 28.17 24.25
N THR A 150 -12.02 28.69 23.73
CA THR A 150 -12.07 30.05 23.17
C THR A 150 -12.69 31.06 24.11
N PHE A 151 -13.56 30.62 25.04
CA PHE A 151 -14.28 31.50 25.95
C PHE A 151 -14.06 31.07 27.40
N ASP A 152 -13.50 31.97 28.22
CA ASP A 152 -13.32 31.77 29.68
C ASP A 152 -14.65 31.81 30.48
N LYS A 153 -15.81 31.77 29.79
CA LYS A 153 -17.13 31.96 30.40
C LYS A 153 -17.98 30.70 30.30
N ASN A 154 -18.70 30.40 31.38
CA ASN A 154 -19.83 29.49 31.34
C ASN A 154 -20.87 30.02 30.34
N GLY A 155 -21.20 29.21 29.34
CA GLY A 155 -22.14 29.58 28.28
C GLY A 155 -22.35 28.42 27.33
N ILE A 156 -23.36 28.55 26.47
CA ILE A 156 -23.66 27.59 25.43
C ILE A 156 -23.14 28.14 24.11
N LEU A 157 -22.35 27.33 23.40
CA LEU A 157 -21.95 27.60 22.03
C LEU A 157 -22.75 26.69 21.11
N THR A 158 -23.39 27.26 20.10
CA THR A 158 -24.11 26.50 19.07
C THR A 158 -23.51 26.76 17.70
N ILE A 159 -23.29 25.69 16.95
CA ILE A 159 -22.89 25.72 15.54
C ILE A 159 -24.12 25.42 14.69
N SER A 160 -24.34 26.23 13.65
CA SER A 160 -25.41 25.96 12.69
C SER A 160 -25.21 24.62 11.98
N GLU A 161 -26.30 23.93 11.64
CA GLU A 161 -26.23 22.68 10.86
C GLU A 161 -25.49 22.85 9.54
N TYR A 162 -25.61 24.03 8.91
CA TYR A 162 -24.87 24.36 7.71
C TYR A 162 -23.36 24.32 7.92
N ASN A 163 -22.86 25.03 8.95
CA ASN A 163 -21.42 25.08 9.24
C ASN A 163 -20.88 23.72 9.71
N TYR A 164 -21.65 22.99 10.53
CA TYR A 164 -21.27 21.65 10.96
C TYR A 164 -21.16 20.68 9.77
N ASN A 165 -22.12 20.70 8.84
CA ASN A 165 -22.06 19.85 7.65
C ASN A 165 -20.90 20.22 6.72
N ARG A 166 -20.55 21.51 6.60
CA ARG A 166 -19.34 21.92 5.86
C ARG A 166 -18.07 21.34 6.47
N ILE A 167 -17.95 21.41 7.80
CA ILE A 167 -16.82 20.79 8.52
C ILE A 167 -16.76 19.29 8.24
N LYS A 168 -17.89 18.60 8.42
CA LYS A 168 -18.00 17.15 8.19
C LYS A 168 -17.61 16.77 6.75
N MET A 169 -18.14 17.47 5.76
CA MET A 169 -17.83 17.24 4.35
C MET A 169 -16.34 17.41 4.06
N GLN A 170 -15.71 18.46 4.58
CA GLN A 170 -14.28 18.69 4.38
C GLN A 170 -13.45 17.55 4.98
N LEU A 171 -13.78 17.09 6.19
CA LEU A 171 -13.05 16.02 6.86
C LEU A 171 -13.22 14.66 6.16
N ILE A 172 -14.39 14.39 5.59
CA ILE A 172 -14.64 13.22 4.74
C ILE A 172 -13.83 13.34 3.45
N ALA A 173 -13.81 14.51 2.80
CA ALA A 173 -13.04 14.74 1.58
C ALA A 173 -11.52 14.63 1.81
N LEU A 174 -11.03 15.06 2.97
CA LEU A 174 -9.64 14.87 3.40
C LEU A 174 -9.33 13.42 3.81
N ASN A 175 -10.33 12.54 3.81
CA ASN A 175 -10.26 11.14 4.25
C ASN A 175 -9.75 11.00 5.70
N ILE A 176 -10.15 11.92 6.58
CA ILE A 176 -9.81 11.90 8.02
C ILE A 176 -10.85 11.11 8.80
N ILE A 177 -12.12 11.29 8.44
CA ILE A 177 -13.26 10.58 9.03
C ILE A 177 -14.04 9.84 7.96
N GLU A 178 -14.70 8.76 8.36
CA GLU A 178 -15.63 7.99 7.53
C GLU A 178 -16.98 7.87 8.25
N GLN A 179 -18.06 7.86 7.49
CA GLN A 179 -19.44 7.80 8.00
C GLN A 179 -20.12 6.49 7.58
N ASN A 180 -20.61 5.74 8.56
CA ASN A 180 -21.42 4.53 8.37
C ASN A 180 -22.79 4.74 9.01
N GLY A 181 -23.77 5.19 8.21
CA GLY A 181 -25.09 5.57 8.72
C GLY A 181 -24.98 6.76 9.67
N SER A 182 -25.44 6.62 10.91
CA SER A 182 -25.35 7.68 11.93
C SER A 182 -24.01 7.72 12.68
N PHE A 183 -23.12 6.77 12.42
CA PHE A 183 -21.85 6.65 13.15
C PHE A 183 -20.68 7.21 12.35
N LEU A 184 -19.81 7.95 13.03
CA LEU A 184 -18.57 8.51 12.52
C LEU A 184 -17.37 7.85 13.23
N LYS A 185 -16.33 7.55 12.47
CA LYS A 185 -15.06 7.00 13.00
C LYS A 185 -13.86 7.59 12.26
N LEU A 186 -12.70 7.58 12.92
CA LEU A 186 -11.44 7.94 12.27
C LEU A 186 -10.99 6.86 11.29
N THR A 187 -10.54 7.31 10.11
CA THR A 187 -9.81 6.47 9.16
C THR A 187 -8.38 6.22 9.65
N ASN A 188 -7.66 5.31 8.98
CA ASN A 188 -6.24 5.10 9.29
C ASN A 188 -5.41 6.37 9.05
N LYS A 189 -5.75 7.17 8.03
CA LYS A 189 -5.10 8.46 7.76
C LYS A 189 -5.35 9.45 8.89
N GLY A 190 -6.59 9.57 9.37
CA GLY A 190 -6.94 10.43 10.50
C GLY A 190 -6.24 10.03 11.81
N LYS A 191 -6.16 8.73 12.10
CA LYS A 191 -5.42 8.22 13.27
C LYS A 191 -3.93 8.58 13.20
N ASN A 192 -3.30 8.37 12.05
CA ASN A 192 -1.88 8.67 11.86
C ASN A 192 -1.61 10.17 12.00
N PHE A 193 -2.47 11.03 11.44
CA PHE A 193 -2.36 12.49 11.57
C PHE A 193 -2.43 12.94 13.03
N LEU A 194 -3.35 12.38 13.82
CA LEU A 194 -3.46 12.71 15.25
C LEU A 194 -2.25 12.23 16.04
N LEU A 195 -1.74 11.03 15.74
CA LEU A 195 -0.56 10.49 16.40
C LEU A 195 0.70 11.31 16.08
N SER A 196 0.85 11.79 14.84
CA SER A 196 1.99 12.64 14.45
C SER A 196 1.93 14.03 15.07
N ASN A 197 0.74 14.62 15.21
CA ASN A 197 0.59 15.97 15.78
C ASN A 197 0.54 15.98 17.32
N LYS A 198 0.17 14.88 17.98
CA LYS A 198 0.08 14.79 19.46
C LYS A 198 1.26 14.09 20.14
N THR A 199 2.19 13.51 19.39
CA THR A 199 3.43 13.00 19.99
C THR A 199 4.39 14.14 20.24
N GLN A 200 4.51 14.56 21.52
CA GLN A 200 5.59 15.45 21.95
C GLN A 200 6.93 14.80 21.60
N LYS A 201 7.77 15.49 20.80
CA LYS A 201 9.19 15.18 20.76
C LYS A 201 9.75 15.42 22.17
N LYS A 202 10.30 14.36 22.78
CA LYS A 202 11.18 14.48 23.94
C LYS A 202 12.44 15.24 23.58
#